data_AF-A0A135SKG2-F1
#
_entry.id   AF-A0A135SKG2-F1
#
_cell.length_a   1.000
_cell.length_b   1.000
_cell.length_c   1.000
_cell.angle_alpha   90.00
_cell.angle_beta   90.00
_cell.angle_gamma   90.00
#
_symmetry.space_group_name_H-M   'P 1'
#
loop_
_entity.id
_entity.type
_entity.pdbx_description
1 polymer ?
#
loop_
_entity_poly.entity_id
_entity_poly.type
_entity_poly.pdbx_seq_one_letter_code
_entity_poly.pdbx_strand_id
1 'polypeptide(L)'
;MGKTSVTSRLNIPGRLAWFLMEIPGVTTLLYIMNTLPRQVGIDDLPWQNKVLAGLFTIHYAYRAVLFPILQPSMSPIHIVVASSAVLFQLMNATCLGSYLAAYGPTTASAWDSALGRGGIAQFVAGIAVFYVGLTLNYFHDEELREIRRTEQRRQAKIAKQQKLDGDTDKAKGVDKHYRLPDTMLFRFA
;
A
#
# COMPACT_ATOMS: atom_id res chain seq x y z
N MET A 1 -6.72 -13.95 -1.75
CA MET A 1 -6.61 -12.96 -0.66
C MET A 1 -7.84 -12.06 -0.71
N GLY A 2 -8.56 -11.87 0.39
CA GLY A 2 -9.90 -11.25 0.34
C GLY A 2 -11.01 -12.24 -0.03
N LYS A 3 -11.80 -11.97 -1.08
CA LYS A 3 -12.98 -12.78 -1.48
C LYS A 3 -12.67 -14.26 -1.74
N THR A 4 -11.43 -14.57 -2.14
CA THR A 4 -10.94 -15.92 -2.46
C THR A 4 -10.08 -16.54 -1.35
N SER A 5 -10.13 -16.03 -0.11
CA SER A 5 -9.34 -16.63 0.97
C SER A 5 -9.87 -18.02 1.32
N VAL A 6 -9.06 -19.06 1.10
CA VAL A 6 -9.36 -20.42 1.54
C VAL A 6 -8.86 -20.60 2.98
N THR A 7 -9.60 -21.35 3.80
CA THR A 7 -9.18 -21.69 5.17
C THR A 7 -8.01 -22.68 5.11
N SER A 8 -6.82 -22.23 5.50
CA SER A 8 -5.58 -23.02 5.54
C SER A 8 -4.89 -22.82 6.90
N ARG A 9 -4.18 -23.84 7.38
CA ARG A 9 -3.37 -23.77 8.61
C ARG A 9 -2.16 -22.83 8.47
N LEU A 10 -1.78 -22.51 7.22
CA LEU A 10 -0.69 -21.61 6.88
C LEU A 10 -1.14 -20.15 6.70
N ASN A 11 -2.36 -19.82 7.13
CA ASN A 11 -2.86 -18.46 7.11
C ASN A 11 -2.33 -17.66 8.31
N ILE A 12 -1.83 -16.48 8.02
CA ILE A 12 -1.32 -15.51 9.00
C ILE A 12 -2.41 -14.44 9.21
N PRO A 13 -2.54 -13.85 10.41
CA PRO A 13 -3.45 -12.74 10.65
C PRO A 13 -3.26 -11.62 9.62
N GLY A 14 -4.35 -11.20 8.96
CA GLY A 14 -4.29 -10.36 7.77
C GLY A 14 -3.47 -9.08 7.95
N ARG A 15 -3.70 -8.34 9.05
CA ARG A 15 -2.97 -7.08 9.33
C ARG A 15 -1.47 -7.29 9.47
N LEU A 16 -1.07 -8.34 10.18
CA LEU A 16 0.35 -8.67 10.38
C LEU A 16 0.99 -9.09 9.07
N ALA A 17 0.34 -10.00 8.32
CA ALA A 17 0.82 -10.44 7.03
C ALA A 17 0.96 -9.27 6.04
N TRP A 18 0.00 -8.35 6.04
CA TRP A 18 0.04 -7.15 5.21
C TRP A 18 1.21 -6.23 5.58
N PHE A 19 1.39 -5.94 6.87
CA PHE A 19 2.51 -5.14 7.34
C PHE A 19 3.85 -5.78 6.94
N LEU A 20 4.03 -7.07 7.25
CA LEU A 20 5.27 -7.79 6.99
C LEU A 20 5.59 -7.94 5.51
N MET A 21 4.57 -8.05 4.64
CA MET A 21 4.82 -8.17 3.21
C MET A 21 5.15 -6.85 2.54
N GLU A 22 4.62 -5.72 3.04
CA GLU A 22 4.79 -4.40 2.44
C GLU A 22 6.02 -3.64 2.98
N ILE A 23 6.29 -3.76 4.29
CA ILE A 23 7.37 -3.00 4.98
C ILE A 23 8.77 -3.19 4.37
N PRO A 24 9.16 -4.37 3.80
CA PRO A 24 10.49 -4.54 3.23
C PRO A 24 10.79 -3.57 2.08
N GLY A 25 9.77 -3.08 1.37
CA GLY A 25 9.97 -2.15 0.25
C GLY A 25 10.59 -0.83 0.69
N VAL A 26 9.98 -0.15 1.66
CA VAL A 26 10.49 1.15 2.14
C VAL A 26 11.79 1.00 2.92
N THR A 27 11.94 -0.04 3.73
CA THR A 27 13.17 -0.24 4.50
C THR A 27 14.36 -0.55 3.60
N THR A 28 14.17 -1.36 2.55
CA THR A 28 15.22 -1.67 1.57
C THR A 28 15.58 -0.44 0.76
N LEU A 29 14.60 0.35 0.30
CA LEU A 29 14.86 1.58 -0.43
C LEU A 29 15.67 2.58 0.42
N LEU A 30 15.25 2.82 1.67
CA LEU A 30 15.97 3.73 2.57
C LEU A 30 17.39 3.21 2.90
N TYR A 31 17.54 1.90 3.09
CA TYR A 31 18.85 1.29 3.30
C TYR A 31 19.79 1.53 2.11
N ILE A 32 19.32 1.30 0.88
CA ILE A 32 20.10 1.53 -0.34
C ILE A 32 20.43 3.01 -0.50
N MET A 33 19.46 3.90 -0.33
CA MET A 33 19.66 5.35 -0.42
C MET A 33 20.70 5.88 0.58
N ASN A 34 20.87 5.22 1.73
CA ASN A 34 21.84 5.62 2.76
C ASN A 34 23.24 4.99 2.58
N THR A 35 23.33 3.82 1.92
CA THR A 35 24.56 3.02 1.86
C THR A 35 25.23 3.06 0.50
N LEU A 36 24.47 2.88 -0.58
CA LEU A 36 25.01 2.74 -1.93
C LEU A 36 25.74 3.99 -2.45
N PRO A 37 25.25 5.24 -2.26
CA PRO A 37 25.93 6.43 -2.78
C PRO A 37 27.37 6.54 -2.27
N ARG A 38 27.58 6.28 -0.97
CA ARG A 38 28.90 6.29 -0.33
C ARG A 38 29.84 5.21 -0.88
N GLN A 39 29.31 4.04 -1.20
CA GLN A 39 30.10 2.93 -1.74
C GLN A 39 30.63 3.22 -3.15
N VAL A 40 29.92 4.04 -3.92
CA VAL A 40 30.30 4.41 -5.29
C VAL A 40 30.93 5.81 -5.38
N GLY A 41 31.25 6.45 -4.25
CA GLY A 41 31.92 7.76 -4.21
C GLY A 41 31.02 8.94 -4.58
N ILE A 42 29.71 8.84 -4.34
CA ILE A 42 28.76 9.95 -4.48
C ILE A 42 28.57 10.60 -3.11
N ASP A 43 29.10 11.82 -2.95
CA ASP A 43 29.05 12.55 -1.69
C ASP A 43 27.68 13.15 -1.38
N ASP A 44 27.01 13.72 -2.39
CA ASP A 44 25.67 14.27 -2.24
C ASP A 44 24.78 13.96 -3.45
N LEU A 45 23.60 13.41 -3.17
CA LEU A 45 22.59 13.17 -4.19
C LEU A 45 21.80 14.43 -4.50
N PRO A 46 21.47 14.67 -5.78
CA PRO A 46 20.58 15.74 -6.18
C PRO A 46 19.23 15.66 -5.44
N TRP A 47 18.62 16.83 -5.24
CA TRP A 47 17.37 16.94 -4.49
C TRP A 47 16.22 16.16 -5.14
N GLN A 48 16.23 15.99 -6.46
CA GLN A 48 15.24 15.20 -7.19
C GLN A 48 15.21 13.74 -6.73
N ASN A 49 16.38 13.11 -6.54
CA ASN A 49 16.49 11.73 -6.06
C ASN A 49 15.90 11.61 -4.65
N LYS A 50 16.23 12.57 -3.77
CA LYS A 50 15.72 12.65 -2.39
C LYS A 50 14.20 12.85 -2.37
N VAL A 51 13.65 13.70 -3.24
CA VAL A 51 12.21 13.91 -3.36
C VAL A 51 11.51 12.64 -3.85
N LEU A 52 12.01 11.98 -4.88
CA LEU A 52 11.40 10.74 -5.40
C LEU A 52 11.45 9.60 -4.37
N ALA A 53 12.57 9.44 -3.67
CA ALA A 53 12.67 8.50 -2.55
C ALA A 53 11.72 8.86 -1.41
N GLY A 54 11.56 10.16 -1.12
CA GLY A 54 10.61 10.69 -0.14
C GLY A 54 9.16 10.39 -0.51
N LEU A 55 8.76 10.59 -1.77
CA LEU A 55 7.42 10.26 -2.25
C LEU A 55 7.12 8.77 -2.10
N PHE A 56 8.04 7.90 -2.50
CA PHE A 56 7.92 6.46 -2.28
C PHE A 56 7.78 6.13 -0.78
N THR A 57 8.58 6.77 0.06
CA THR A 57 8.54 6.59 1.52
C THR A 57 7.19 7.01 2.10
N ILE A 58 6.63 8.16 1.69
CA ILE A 58 5.31 8.63 2.13
C ILE A 58 4.23 7.64 1.70
N HIS A 59 4.26 7.18 0.45
CA HIS A 59 3.30 6.20 -0.04
C HIS A 59 3.35 4.90 0.77
N TYR A 60 4.53 4.36 1.06
CA TYR A 60 4.68 3.13 1.84
C TYR A 60 4.47 3.32 3.35
N ALA A 61 4.68 4.51 3.90
CA ALA A 61 4.27 4.82 5.27
C ALA A 61 2.74 4.67 5.39
N TYR A 62 1.99 5.15 4.40
CA TYR A 62 0.56 4.88 4.33
C TYR A 62 0.28 3.39 4.07
N ARG A 63 0.83 2.81 3.01
CA ARG A 63 0.45 1.47 2.52
C ARG A 63 0.88 0.31 3.41
N ALA A 64 2.09 0.36 3.95
CA ALA A 64 2.64 -0.70 4.79
C ALA A 64 2.19 -0.56 6.25
N VAL A 65 2.14 0.66 6.78
CA VAL A 65 1.92 0.90 8.22
C VAL A 65 0.48 1.33 8.51
N LEU A 66 0.05 2.48 7.97
CA LEU A 66 -1.26 3.05 8.33
C LEU A 66 -2.43 2.21 7.80
N PHE A 67 -2.35 1.73 6.56
CA PHE A 67 -3.41 0.99 5.89
C PHE A 67 -3.88 -0.24 6.68
N PRO A 68 -3.01 -1.19 7.10
CA PRO A 68 -3.48 -2.35 7.88
C PRO A 68 -4.03 -1.96 9.26
N ILE A 69 -3.52 -0.89 9.88
CA ILE A 69 -3.99 -0.39 11.19
C ILE A 69 -5.41 0.20 11.06
N LEU A 70 -5.63 1.02 10.04
CA LEU A 70 -6.90 1.73 9.81
C LEU A 70 -8.03 0.82 9.30
N GLN A 71 -7.69 -0.37 8.80
CA GLN A 71 -8.64 -1.28 8.19
C GLN A 71 -9.53 -1.97 9.26
N PRO A 72 -10.88 -1.82 9.24
CA PRO A 72 -11.79 -2.41 10.24
C PRO A 72 -11.73 -3.93 10.32
N SER A 73 -11.50 -4.58 9.17
CA SER A 73 -11.29 -6.03 9.09
C SER A 73 -10.40 -6.36 7.90
N MET A 74 -9.52 -7.33 8.07
CA MET A 74 -8.64 -7.83 7.02
C MET A 74 -8.66 -9.35 7.01
N SER A 75 -8.93 -9.94 5.85
CA SER A 75 -8.98 -11.40 5.72
C SER A 75 -7.59 -12.00 5.95
N PRO A 76 -7.50 -13.22 6.51
CA PRO A 76 -6.23 -13.93 6.63
C PRO A 76 -5.54 -14.10 5.28
N ILE A 77 -4.21 -14.08 5.30
CA ILE A 77 -3.36 -14.15 4.12
C ILE A 77 -2.53 -15.43 4.21
N HIS A 78 -2.49 -16.20 3.11
CA HIS A 78 -1.68 -17.41 3.05
C HIS A 78 -0.20 -17.07 2.93
N ILE A 79 0.67 -17.82 3.63
CA ILE A 79 2.11 -17.55 3.67
C ILE A 79 2.75 -17.43 2.28
N VAL A 80 2.38 -18.29 1.33
CA VAL A 80 2.92 -18.25 -0.05
C VAL A 80 2.67 -16.90 -0.73
N VAL A 81 1.47 -16.33 -0.55
CA VAL A 81 1.12 -15.02 -1.12
C VAL A 81 1.92 -13.91 -0.44
N ALA A 82 2.02 -13.96 0.89
CA ALA A 82 2.81 -13.00 1.64
C ALA A 82 4.29 -13.06 1.25
N SER A 83 4.87 -14.26 1.13
CA SER A 83 6.27 -14.46 0.71
C SER A 83 6.52 -13.96 -0.72
N SER A 84 5.60 -14.21 -1.66
CA SER A 84 5.70 -13.66 -3.01
C SER A 84 5.66 -12.14 -3.02
N ALA A 85 4.81 -11.53 -2.18
CA ALA A 85 4.74 -10.08 -2.04
C ALA A 85 6.03 -9.50 -1.41
N VAL A 86 6.60 -10.16 -0.38
CA VAL A 86 7.92 -9.79 0.18
C VAL A 86 9.00 -9.80 -0.91
N LEU A 87 9.09 -10.88 -1.68
CA LEU A 87 10.09 -11.00 -2.75
C LEU A 87 9.93 -9.87 -3.78
N PHE A 88 8.71 -9.62 -4.22
CA PHE A 88 8.40 -8.52 -5.13
C PHE A 88 8.83 -7.17 -4.54
N GLN A 89 8.52 -6.91 -3.27
CA GLN A 89 8.87 -5.67 -2.58
C GLN A 89 10.38 -5.47 -2.48
N LEU A 90 11.13 -6.52 -2.18
CA LEU A 90 12.59 -6.48 -2.16
C LEU A 90 13.17 -6.19 -3.54
N MET A 91 12.69 -6.87 -4.58
CA MET A 91 13.16 -6.64 -5.96
C MET A 91 12.83 -5.23 -6.43
N ASN A 92 11.59 -4.78 -6.23
CA ASN A 92 11.11 -3.46 -6.62
C ASN A 92 11.91 -2.34 -5.94
N ALA A 93 12.08 -2.44 -4.61
CA ALA A 93 12.85 -1.47 -3.85
C ALA A 93 14.34 -1.49 -4.20
N THR A 94 14.89 -2.66 -4.54
CA THR A 94 16.28 -2.77 -5.00
C THR A 94 16.46 -2.06 -6.33
N CYS A 95 15.58 -2.30 -7.31
CA CYS A 95 15.64 -1.64 -8.60
C CYS A 95 15.50 -0.11 -8.45
N LEU A 96 14.45 0.34 -7.76
CA LEU A 96 14.16 1.76 -7.61
C LEU A 96 15.23 2.46 -6.75
N GLY A 97 15.59 1.87 -5.61
CA GLY A 97 16.61 2.41 -4.71
C GLY A 97 17.97 2.51 -5.38
N SER A 98 18.39 1.47 -6.11
CA SER A 98 19.70 1.48 -6.80
C SER A 98 19.74 2.50 -7.94
N TYR A 99 18.64 2.65 -8.68
CA TYR A 99 18.51 3.68 -9.71
C TYR A 99 18.59 5.09 -9.11
N LEU A 100 17.86 5.35 -8.02
CA LEU A 100 17.89 6.66 -7.36
C LEU A 100 19.20 6.93 -6.62
N ALA A 101 19.91 5.92 -6.16
CA ALA A 101 21.09 6.08 -5.32
C ALA A 101 22.41 6.11 -6.08
N ALA A 102 22.50 5.49 -7.27
CA ALA A 102 23.79 5.40 -7.98
C ALA A 102 23.67 5.29 -9.51
N TYR A 103 22.74 4.49 -10.02
CA TYR A 103 22.75 4.12 -11.45
C TYR A 103 21.95 5.08 -12.35
N GLY A 104 21.08 5.90 -11.78
CA GLY A 104 20.35 6.96 -12.48
C GLY A 104 21.08 8.31 -12.47
N PRO A 105 20.37 9.41 -12.75
CA PRO A 105 20.95 10.75 -12.69
C PRO A 105 21.41 11.10 -11.25
N THR A 106 22.71 11.29 -11.08
CA THR A 106 23.36 11.61 -9.80
C THR A 106 24.02 12.98 -9.78
N THR A 107 23.92 13.74 -10.88
CA THR A 107 24.41 15.11 -11.00
C THR A 107 23.33 16.02 -11.60
N ALA A 108 23.47 17.34 -11.42
CA ALA A 108 22.55 18.31 -12.02
C ALA A 108 22.52 18.20 -13.56
N SER A 109 23.68 18.06 -14.21
CA SER A 109 23.78 17.91 -15.66
C SER A 109 23.14 16.61 -16.17
N ALA A 110 23.24 15.53 -15.40
CA ALA A 110 22.56 14.28 -15.71
C ALA A 110 21.03 14.43 -15.62
N TRP A 111 20.53 15.17 -14.63
CA TRP A 111 19.10 15.49 -14.51
C TRP A 111 18.61 16.38 -15.64
N ASP A 112 19.37 17.40 -16.04
CA ASP A 112 19.02 18.25 -17.17
C ASP A 112 18.92 17.42 -18.46
N SER A 113 19.86 16.49 -18.65
CA SER A 113 19.85 15.56 -19.78
C SER A 113 18.65 14.61 -19.72
N ALA A 114 18.31 14.10 -18.53
CA ALA A 114 17.19 13.17 -18.34
C ALA A 114 15.82 13.84 -18.53
N LEU A 115 15.68 15.11 -18.15
CA LEU A 115 14.44 15.88 -18.33
C LEU A 115 14.30 16.47 -19.73
N GLY A 116 15.42 16.61 -20.46
CA GLY A 116 15.45 17.06 -21.85
C GLY A 116 14.64 18.33 -22.07
N ARG A 117 13.73 18.32 -23.06
CA ARG A 117 12.88 19.47 -23.40
C ARG A 117 11.79 19.77 -22.36
N GLY A 118 11.39 18.78 -21.56
CA GLY A 118 10.37 18.94 -20.54
C GLY A 118 10.87 19.68 -19.30
N GLY A 119 12.19 19.62 -19.05
CA GLY A 119 12.86 20.30 -17.96
C GLY A 119 12.17 20.07 -16.61
N ILE A 120 12.20 21.09 -15.76
CA ILE A 120 11.56 21.05 -14.44
C ILE A 120 10.03 20.87 -14.51
N ALA A 121 9.38 21.32 -15.59
CA ALA A 121 7.93 21.21 -15.74
C ALA A 121 7.49 19.74 -15.82
N GLN A 122 8.25 18.88 -16.50
CA GLN A 122 8.01 17.43 -16.52
C GLN A 122 8.11 16.82 -15.12
N PHE A 123 9.10 17.22 -14.33
CA PHE A 123 9.27 16.75 -12.96
C PHE A 123 8.08 17.16 -12.06
N VAL A 124 7.67 18.43 -12.15
CA VAL A 124 6.49 18.95 -11.40
C VAL A 124 5.21 18.25 -11.83
N ALA A 125 5.01 18.02 -13.13
CA ALA A 125 3.87 17.25 -13.64
C ALA A 125 3.86 15.82 -13.08
N GLY A 126 5.02 15.16 -13.01
CA GLY A 126 5.16 13.84 -12.39
C GLY A 126 4.76 13.84 -10.91
N ILE A 127 5.19 14.85 -10.15
CA ILE A 127 4.78 15.04 -8.75
C ILE A 127 3.27 15.25 -8.63
N ALA A 128 2.67 16.06 -9.51
CA ALA A 128 1.24 16.31 -9.50
C ALA A 128 0.45 15.03 -9.76
N VAL A 129 0.84 14.25 -10.77
CA VAL A 129 0.24 12.94 -11.07
C VAL A 129 0.36 12.00 -9.88
N PHE A 130 1.53 11.97 -9.23
CA PHE A 130 1.75 11.16 -8.04
C PHE A 130 0.78 11.53 -6.91
N TYR A 131 0.63 12.81 -6.57
CA TYR A 131 -0.25 13.23 -5.49
C TYR A 131 -1.73 13.05 -5.80
N VAL A 132 -2.14 13.25 -7.05
CA VAL A 132 -3.50 12.93 -7.50
C VAL A 132 -3.76 11.44 -7.30
N GLY A 133 -2.84 10.58 -7.76
CA GLY A 133 -2.94 9.13 -7.59
C GLY A 133 -2.97 8.71 -6.13
N LEU A 134 -2.10 9.27 -5.28
CA LEU A 134 -2.05 8.99 -3.85
C LEU A 134 -3.36 9.39 -3.15
N THR A 135 -3.89 10.56 -3.47
CA THR A 135 -5.13 11.09 -2.88
C THR A 135 -6.33 10.24 -3.29
N LEU A 136 -6.43 9.88 -4.57
CA LEU A 136 -7.48 8.99 -5.06
C LEU A 136 -7.39 7.61 -4.38
N ASN A 137 -6.17 7.04 -4.29
CA ASN A 137 -5.95 5.77 -3.60
C ASN A 137 -6.45 5.82 -2.14
N TYR A 138 -6.12 6.89 -1.42
CA TYR A 138 -6.58 7.09 -0.05
C TYR A 138 -8.11 7.19 0.06
N PHE A 139 -8.75 7.96 -0.82
CA PHE A 139 -10.21 8.11 -0.82
C PHE A 139 -10.93 6.80 -1.11
N HIS A 140 -10.46 6.05 -2.11
CA HIS A 140 -11.01 4.72 -2.40
C HIS A 140 -10.83 3.76 -1.23
N ASP A 141 -9.69 3.81 -0.54
CA ASP A 141 -9.46 2.99 0.64
C ASP A 141 -10.34 3.41 1.83
N GLU A 142 -10.67 4.69 2.03
CA GLU A 142 -11.65 5.12 3.05
C GLU A 142 -13.06 4.64 2.73
N GLU A 143 -13.50 4.75 1.47
CA GLU A 143 -14.83 4.27 1.06
C GLU A 143 -14.99 2.77 1.34
N LEU A 144 -13.98 1.96 0.96
CA LEU A 144 -13.97 0.53 1.26
C LEU A 144 -13.97 0.25 2.77
N ARG A 145 -13.33 1.11 3.57
CA ARG A 145 -13.37 1.01 5.04
C ARG A 145 -14.76 1.34 5.56
N GLU A 146 -15.44 2.34 5.03
CA GLU A 146 -16.80 2.71 5.43
C GLU A 146 -17.81 1.60 5.11
N ILE A 147 -17.72 0.97 3.94
CA ILE A 147 -18.54 -0.18 3.57
C ILE A 147 -18.36 -1.32 4.58
N ARG A 148 -17.11 -1.63 4.96
CA ARG A 148 -16.79 -2.66 5.97
C ARG A 148 -17.31 -2.29 7.36
N ARG A 149 -17.15 -1.03 7.80
CA ARG A 149 -17.70 -0.54 9.09
C ARG A 149 -19.21 -0.67 9.12
N THR A 150 -19.89 -0.29 8.04
CA THR A 150 -21.35 -0.34 7.95
C THR A 150 -21.85 -1.77 7.98
N GLU A 151 -21.16 -2.70 7.30
CA GLU A 151 -21.49 -4.13 7.37
C GLU A 151 -21.28 -4.71 8.78
N GLN A 152 -20.18 -4.36 9.47
CA GLN A 152 -19.97 -4.75 10.87
C GLN A 152 -21.10 -4.24 11.79
N ARG A 153 -21.54 -2.98 11.63
CA ARG A 153 -22.66 -2.42 12.37
C ARG A 153 -23.97 -3.16 12.10
N ARG A 154 -24.23 -3.55 10.84
CA ARG A 154 -25.41 -4.33 10.45
C ARG A 154 -25.41 -5.70 11.12
N GLN A 155 -24.28 -6.41 11.06
CA GLN A 155 -24.12 -7.73 11.70
C GLN A 155 -24.29 -7.65 13.22
N ALA A 156 -23.73 -6.62 13.87
CA ALA A 156 -23.89 -6.41 15.30
C ALA A 156 -25.36 -6.16 15.71
N LYS A 157 -26.13 -5.41 14.91
CA LYS A 157 -27.57 -5.21 15.14
C LYS A 157 -28.36 -6.52 15.03
N ILE A 158 -28.09 -7.31 13.99
CA ILE A 158 -28.74 -8.62 13.77
C ILE A 158 -28.42 -9.56 14.94
N ALA A 159 -27.15 -9.65 15.35
CA ALA A 159 -26.75 -10.49 16.47
C ALA A 159 -27.39 -10.05 17.80
N LYS A 160 -27.58 -8.73 18.00
CA LYS A 160 -28.30 -8.22 19.19
C LYS A 160 -29.79 -8.58 19.15
N GLN A 161 -30.43 -8.48 17.99
CA GLN A 161 -31.84 -8.84 17.81
C GLN A 161 -32.06 -10.35 18.03
N GLN A 162 -31.21 -11.20 17.46
CA GLN A 162 -31.27 -12.65 17.66
C GLN A 162 -31.11 -13.06 19.13
N LYS A 163 -30.25 -12.36 19.89
CA LYS A 163 -30.12 -12.56 21.34
C LYS A 163 -31.36 -12.13 22.13
N LEU A 164 -32.08 -11.12 21.67
CA LEU A 164 -33.32 -10.64 22.29
C LEU A 164 -34.50 -11.58 22.00
N ASP A 165 -34.54 -12.15 20.79
CA ASP A 165 -35.62 -13.05 20.35
C ASP A 165 -35.47 -14.48 20.89
N GLY A 166 -34.46 -14.77 21.71
CA GLY A 166 -34.24 -16.08 22.36
C GLY A 166 -33.80 -17.21 21.42
N ASP A 167 -33.69 -16.96 20.12
CA ASP A 167 -33.34 -17.93 19.07
C ASP A 167 -31.82 -18.15 19.02
N THR A 168 -31.29 -18.92 19.96
CA THR A 168 -29.85 -19.20 20.11
C THR A 168 -29.30 -20.18 19.06
N ASP A 169 -30.17 -20.88 18.32
CA ASP A 169 -29.77 -21.90 17.35
C ASP A 169 -29.48 -21.35 15.94
N LYS A 170 -29.98 -20.16 15.59
CA LYS A 170 -29.68 -19.48 14.30
C LYS A 170 -28.43 -18.59 14.31
N ALA A 171 -27.63 -18.64 15.39
CA ALA A 171 -26.35 -17.94 15.47
C ALA A 171 -25.25 -18.51 14.54
N LYS A 172 -25.58 -19.50 13.69
CA LYS A 172 -24.67 -20.02 12.67
C LYS A 172 -24.62 -19.09 11.46
N GLY A 173 -23.67 -18.15 11.53
CA GLY A 173 -22.95 -17.61 10.38
C GLY A 173 -23.77 -16.74 9.44
N VAL A 174 -23.87 -15.44 9.75
CA VAL A 174 -24.18 -14.46 8.71
C VAL A 174 -23.09 -14.56 7.65
N ASP A 175 -23.48 -15.03 6.46
CA ASP A 175 -22.58 -15.20 5.34
C ASP A 175 -21.93 -13.86 4.95
N LYS A 176 -20.73 -13.88 4.38
CA LYS A 176 -19.98 -12.65 4.06
C LYS A 176 -20.75 -11.84 3.02
N HIS A 177 -21.49 -10.83 3.46
CA HIS A 177 -22.24 -9.95 2.57
C HIS A 177 -21.31 -8.86 2.02
N TYR A 178 -21.03 -8.93 0.72
CA TYR A 178 -20.27 -7.92 0.00
C TYR A 178 -21.24 -6.94 -0.67
N ARG A 179 -21.12 -5.64 -0.36
CA ARG A 179 -21.80 -4.58 -1.12
C ARG A 179 -20.86 -4.02 -2.19
N LEU A 180 -21.43 -3.67 -3.33
CA LEU A 180 -20.73 -2.91 -4.35
C LEU A 180 -20.55 -1.46 -3.84
N PRO A 181 -19.38 -0.85 -4.04
CA PRO A 181 -19.21 0.58 -3.84
C PRO A 181 -19.87 1.34 -5.01
N ASP A 182 -20.79 2.25 -4.69
CA ASP A 182 -21.61 2.96 -5.71
C ASP A 182 -21.24 4.46 -5.81
N THR A 183 -20.13 4.85 -5.19
CA THR A 183 -19.71 6.24 -4.94
C THR A 183 -18.40 6.57 -5.66
N MET A 184 -18.18 7.86 -5.95
CA MET A 184 -16.96 8.37 -6.60
C MET A 184 -16.63 7.66 -7.93
N LEU A 185 -15.34 7.39 -8.19
CA LEU A 185 -14.87 6.78 -9.44
C LEU A 185 -15.28 5.29 -9.57
N PHE A 186 -15.81 4.65 -8.52
CA PHE A 186 -16.36 3.29 -8.64
C PHE A 186 -17.58 3.22 -9.56
N ARG A 187 -18.19 4.37 -9.90
CA ARG A 187 -19.24 4.44 -10.92
C ARG A 187 -18.73 4.21 -12.34
N PHE A 188 -17.44 4.40 -12.56
CA PHE A 188 -16.81 4.34 -13.88
C PHE A 188 -15.86 3.14 -14.04
N ALA A 189 -15.54 2.41 -12.96
CA ALA A 189 -14.65 1.25 -12.96
C ALA A 189 -14.89 0.29 -11.79
#